data_AF-A0A2G9TC50-F1
#
_entry.id   AF-A0A2G9TC50-F1
#
_cell.length_a   1.000
_cell.length_b   1.000
_cell.length_c   1.000
_cell.angle_alpha   90.00
_cell.angle_beta   90.00
_cell.angle_gamma   90.00
#
_symmetry.space_group_name_H-M   'P 1'
#
loop_
_entity.id
_entity.type
_entity.pdbx_description
1 polymer ?
#
loop_
_entity_poly.entity_id
_entity_poly.type
_entity_poly.pdbx_seq_one_letter_code
_entity_poly.pdbx_strand_id
1 'polypeptide(L)'
;SHEIAGIAGYSVGNLHLPNYHMPWEDSDDKFPFAFSHPRNVLIEASNGASDYGNKFGEPVVCGFARSFGQRLMNGERCEYVKPIMFSGGIGAI
;
A
#
# COMPACT_ATOMS: atom_id res chain seq x y z
N SER A 1 -21.32 -14.42 15.29
CA SER A 1 -21.23 -13.76 13.99
C SER A 1 -20.26 -14.54 13.11
N HIS A 2 -20.55 -14.65 11.82
CA HIS A 2 -19.66 -15.28 10.85
C HIS A 2 -19.14 -14.20 9.90
N GLU A 3 -17.82 -14.14 9.73
CA GLU A 3 -17.20 -13.29 8.70
C GLU A 3 -17.56 -13.84 7.32
N ILE A 4 -17.98 -12.93 6.43
CA ILE A 4 -18.43 -13.28 5.07
C ILE A 4 -17.37 -12.87 4.06
N ALA A 5 -16.81 -11.67 4.22
CA ALA A 5 -15.84 -11.13 3.27
C ALA A 5 -14.96 -10.03 3.89
N GLY A 6 -13.70 -10.01 3.47
CA GLY A 6 -12.69 -9.03 3.86
C GLY A 6 -12.50 -7.91 2.84
N ILE A 7 -11.89 -6.83 3.32
CA ILE A 7 -11.51 -5.63 2.56
C ILE A 7 -10.04 -5.33 2.87
N ALA A 8 -9.22 -5.04 1.86
CA ALA A 8 -7.83 -4.62 2.05
C ALA A 8 -7.51 -3.35 1.26
N GLY A 9 -6.89 -2.36 1.90
CA GLY A 9 -6.60 -1.06 1.32
C GLY A 9 -5.17 -0.61 1.61
N TYR A 10 -4.55 0.04 0.62
CA TYR A 10 -3.15 0.47 0.70
C TYR A 10 -3.00 1.92 0.22
N SER A 11 -2.34 2.76 1.01
CA SER A 11 -1.75 4.02 0.51
C SER A 11 -0.25 4.00 0.76
N VAL A 12 0.51 4.10 -0.32
CA VAL A 12 1.97 4.07 -0.30
C VAL A 12 2.51 5.25 -1.10
N GLY A 13 3.81 5.48 -0.95
CA GLY A 13 4.51 6.47 -1.74
C GLY A 13 4.69 6.11 -3.22
N ASN A 14 5.53 6.87 -3.90
CA ASN A 14 5.94 6.60 -5.27
C ASN A 14 6.67 5.25 -5.33
N LEU A 15 6.36 4.44 -6.35
CA LEU A 15 6.76 3.05 -6.39
C LEU A 15 8.19 2.88 -6.91
N HIS A 16 8.68 3.83 -7.71
CA HIS A 16 9.99 3.79 -8.37
C HIS A 16 10.31 2.39 -8.90
N LEU A 17 9.45 1.86 -9.77
CA LEU A 17 9.57 0.49 -10.26
C LEU A 17 10.86 0.33 -11.09
N PRO A 18 11.61 -0.78 -10.93
CA PRO A 18 12.80 -1.02 -11.74
C PRO A 18 12.43 -1.06 -13.23
N ASN A 19 13.17 -0.31 -14.04
CA ASN A 19 12.96 -0.22 -15.50
C ASN A 19 11.59 0.34 -15.92
N TYR A 20 10.86 1.00 -15.01
CA TYR A 20 9.56 1.60 -15.31
C TYR A 20 9.46 2.96 -14.64
N HIS A 21 10.07 3.95 -15.29
CA HIS A 21 10.16 5.32 -14.79
C HIS A 21 8.90 6.11 -15.15
N MET A 22 8.27 6.72 -14.14
CA MET A 22 7.15 7.62 -14.34
C MET A 22 7.63 9.08 -14.25
N PRO A 23 7.07 10.01 -15.05
CA PRO A 23 7.57 11.39 -15.15
C PRO A 23 7.38 12.21 -13.87
N TRP A 24 6.56 11.77 -12.93
CA TRP A 24 6.34 12.40 -11.63
C TRP A 24 7.18 11.80 -10.50
N GLU A 25 7.92 10.72 -10.77
CA GLU A 25 8.78 10.04 -9.79
C GLU A 25 10.22 10.55 -9.94
N ASP A 26 10.75 11.24 -8.93
CA ASP A 26 12.12 11.76 -8.94
C ASP A 26 13.10 10.66 -8.54
N SER A 27 14.13 10.38 -9.35
CA SER A 27 15.13 9.36 -9.05
C SER A 27 15.99 9.69 -7.82
N ASP A 28 16.06 10.97 -7.43
CA ASP A 28 16.81 11.43 -6.26
C ASP A 28 16.02 11.31 -4.95
N ASP A 29 14.76 10.84 -5.00
CA ASP A 29 13.93 10.64 -3.82
C ASP A 29 14.53 9.58 -2.89
N LYS A 30 14.96 10.03 -1.70
CA LYS A 30 15.51 9.16 -0.66
C LYS A 30 14.45 8.75 0.34
N PHE A 31 14.50 7.50 0.78
CA PHE A 31 13.74 6.99 1.92
C PHE A 31 14.70 6.76 3.10
N PRO A 32 14.31 7.11 4.34
CA PRO A 32 15.17 6.84 5.50
C PRO A 32 15.41 5.33 5.66
N PHE A 33 16.60 4.93 6.11
CA PHE A 33 17.00 3.52 6.24
C PHE A 33 16.02 2.66 7.06
N ALA A 34 15.34 3.26 8.03
CA ALA A 34 14.36 2.58 8.87
C ALA A 34 13.05 2.22 8.13
N PHE A 35 12.81 2.75 6.94
CA PHE A 35 11.60 2.52 6.16
C PHE A 35 11.91 1.72 4.89
N SER A 36 11.09 0.71 4.63
CA SER A 36 11.13 -0.03 3.38
C SER A 36 10.60 0.81 2.22
N HIS A 37 11.11 0.54 1.02
CA HIS A 37 10.64 1.18 -0.20
C HIS A 37 9.12 0.94 -0.41
N PRO A 38 8.33 1.94 -0.86
CA PRO A 38 6.88 1.81 -1.08
C PRO A 38 6.46 0.56 -1.86
N ARG A 39 7.14 0.24 -2.97
CA ARG A 39 6.89 -1.00 -3.74
C ARG A 39 7.03 -2.28 -2.90
N ASN A 40 8.04 -2.36 -2.04
CA ASN A 40 8.28 -3.55 -1.22
C ASN A 40 7.19 -3.66 -0.14
N VAL A 41 6.83 -2.53 0.47
CA VAL A 41 5.72 -2.47 1.43
C VAL A 41 4.43 -2.98 0.78
N LEU A 42 4.12 -2.51 -0.43
CA LEU A 42 2.90 -2.90 -1.14
C LEU A 42 2.86 -4.40 -1.45
N ILE A 43 3.98 -4.97 -1.90
CA ILE A 43 4.12 -6.41 -2.18
C ILE A 43 3.92 -7.22 -0.90
N GLU A 44 4.70 -6.92 0.14
CA GLU A 44 4.68 -7.71 1.39
C GLU A 44 3.35 -7.57 2.14
N ALA A 45 2.77 -6.37 2.18
CA ALA A 45 1.46 -6.14 2.80
C ALA A 45 0.34 -6.91 2.06
N SER A 46 0.35 -6.87 0.72
CA SER A 46 -0.66 -7.59 -0.07
C SER A 46 -0.51 -9.10 0.00
N ASN A 47 0.73 -9.61 0.04
CA ASN A 47 1.00 -11.02 0.27
C ASN A 47 0.48 -11.46 1.64
N GLY A 48 0.74 -10.69 2.70
CA GLY A 48 0.27 -10.99 4.05
C GLY A 48 -1.26 -10.97 4.18
N ALA A 49 -1.93 -9.98 3.60
CA ALA A 49 -3.40 -9.91 3.59
C ALA A 49 -4.03 -11.10 2.87
N SER A 50 -3.46 -11.50 1.73
CA SER A 50 -3.94 -12.64 0.96
C SER A 50 -3.68 -13.97 1.66
N ASP A 51 -2.49 -14.12 2.26
CA ASP A 51 -2.13 -15.32 3.04
C ASP A 51 -3.07 -15.52 4.23
N TYR A 52 -3.41 -14.45 4.95
CA TYR A 52 -4.42 -14.49 6.00
C TYR A 52 -5.79 -14.89 5.44
N GLY A 53 -6.33 -14.17 4.47
CA GLY A 53 -7.66 -14.47 3.90
C GLY A 53 -7.77 -15.91 3.37
N ASN A 54 -6.74 -16.40 2.69
CA ASN A 54 -6.70 -17.75 2.15
C ASN A 54 -6.64 -18.84 3.25
N LYS A 55 -5.92 -18.60 4.35
CA LYS A 55 -5.80 -19.57 5.45
C LYS A 55 -7.07 -19.65 6.29
N PHE A 56 -7.72 -18.52 6.54
CA PHE A 56 -8.95 -18.46 7.35
C PHE A 56 -10.22 -18.72 6.53
N GLY A 57 -10.13 -18.68 5.19
CA GLY A 57 -11.27 -18.86 4.31
C GLY A 57 -12.16 -17.61 4.22
N GLU A 58 -11.56 -16.43 4.47
CA GLU A 58 -12.22 -15.14 4.40
C GLU A 58 -11.88 -14.48 3.06
N PRO A 59 -12.80 -14.46 2.08
CA PRO A 59 -12.51 -13.91 0.77
C PRO A 59 -12.32 -12.39 0.85
N VAL A 60 -11.18 -11.88 0.38
CA VAL A 60 -10.97 -10.44 0.20
C VAL A 60 -11.64 -10.00 -1.11
N VAL A 61 -12.76 -9.28 -1.03
CA VAL A 61 -13.63 -8.99 -2.19
C VAL A 61 -13.57 -7.55 -2.67
N CYS A 62 -13.05 -6.63 -1.86
CA CYS A 62 -12.87 -5.25 -2.28
C CYS A 62 -11.66 -4.61 -1.61
N GLY A 63 -11.29 -3.43 -2.11
CA GLY A 63 -10.08 -2.77 -1.66
C GLY A 63 -9.74 -1.54 -2.48
N PHE A 64 -8.64 -0.91 -2.11
CA PHE A 64 -8.04 0.19 -2.88
C PHE A 64 -6.51 0.12 -2.81
N ALA A 65 -5.85 0.60 -3.86
CA ALA A 65 -4.40 0.78 -3.87
C ALA A 65 -4.11 2.19 -4.42
N ARG A 66 -3.45 3.01 -3.60
CA ARG A 66 -3.08 4.39 -3.96
C ARG A 66 -1.59 4.60 -3.79
N SER A 67 -0.91 4.99 -4.86
CA SER A 67 0.43 5.59 -4.80
C SER A 67 0.29 7.11 -4.87
N PHE A 68 0.98 7.83 -3.99
CA PHE A 68 1.03 9.28 -4.06
C PHE A 68 2.35 9.80 -3.49
N GLY A 69 3.11 10.51 -4.32
CA GLY A 69 4.23 11.36 -3.91
C GLY A 69 4.26 12.58 -4.82
N GLN A 70 4.32 13.77 -4.21
CA GLN A 70 4.41 15.03 -4.94
C GLN A 70 5.36 16.00 -4.24
N ARG A 71 6.14 16.74 -5.02
CA ARG A 71 6.90 17.89 -4.54
C ARG A 71 6.05 19.16 -4.67
N LEU A 72 5.89 19.88 -3.57
CA LEU A 72 5.15 21.14 -3.49
C LEU A 72 6.00 22.30 -4.06
N MET A 73 5.37 23.44 -4.34
CA MET A 73 6.06 24.63 -4.87
C MET A 73 7.15 25.16 -3.92
N ASN A 74 7.04 24.91 -2.62
CA ASN A 74 8.04 25.26 -1.61
C ASN A 74 9.21 24.26 -1.55
N GLY A 75 9.22 23.23 -2.41
CA GLY A 75 10.25 22.20 -2.48
C GLY A 75 10.07 21.02 -1.52
N GLU A 76 9.07 21.08 -0.62
CA GLU A 76 8.76 19.98 0.30
C GLU A 76 8.14 18.81 -0.45
N ARG A 77 8.48 17.59 -0.03
CA ARG A 77 7.92 16.36 -0.58
C ARG A 77 6.81 15.86 0.34
N CYS A 78 5.61 15.71 -0.21
CA CYS A 78 4.47 15.10 0.46
C CYS A 78 4.20 13.73 -0.12
N GLU A 79 4.32 12.70 0.70
CA GLU A 79 4.24 11.31 0.30
C GLU A 79 3.88 10.41 1.48
N TYR A 80 3.24 9.27 1.23
CA TYR A 80 2.99 8.23 2.23
C TYR A 80 4.27 7.43 2.55
N VAL A 81 5.28 8.09 3.14
CA VAL A 81 6.52 7.43 3.63
C VAL A 81 6.18 6.44 4.75
N LYS A 82 5.27 6.84 5.64
CA LYS A 82 4.57 5.91 6.52
C LYS A 82 3.32 5.43 5.78
N PRO A 83 3.24 4.15 5.38
CA PRO A 83 2.14 3.64 4.58
C PRO A 83 0.85 3.58 5.40
N ILE A 84 -0.28 3.65 4.70
CA ILE A 84 -1.59 3.28 5.25
C ILE A 84 -1.88 1.85 4.80
N MET A 85 -2.04 0.95 5.76
CA MET A 85 -2.59 -0.38 5.54
C MET A 85 -3.94 -0.44 6.26
N PHE A 86 -4.99 -0.70 5.49
CA PHE A 86 -6.37 -0.75 5.94
C PHE A 86 -6.89 -2.16 5.76
N SER A 87 -7.51 -2.71 6.79
CA SER A 87 -8.32 -3.92 6.70
C SER A 87 -9.71 -3.67 7.26
N GLY A 88 -10.70 -4.32 6.66
CA GLY A 88 -12.09 -4.31 7.11
C GLY A 88 -12.77 -5.62 6.77
N GLY A 89 -13.96 -5.82 7.29
CA GLY A 89 -14.74 -7.05 7.08
C GLY A 89 -16.23 -6.80 7.16
N ILE A 90 -16.99 -7.71 6.56
CA ILE A 90 -18.45 -7.76 6.64
C ILE A 90 -18.81 -9.12 7.23
N GLY A 91 -19.56 -9.12 8.33
CA GLY A 91 -20.08 -10.32 8.96
C GLY A 91 -21.61 -10.33 9.07
N ALA A 92 -22.16 -11.52 9.23
CA ALA A 92 -23.57 -11.71 9.63
C ALA A 92 -23.66 -12.03 11.12
N ILE A 93 -24.73 -11.53 11.76
CA ILE A 93 -25.10 -11.83 13.15
C ILE A 93 -26.31 -12.75 13.14
#